data_AF-E1Z3K8-F1
#
_entry.id   AF-E1Z3K8-F1
#
_cell.length_a   1.000
_cell.length_b   1.000
_cell.length_c   1.000
_cell.angle_alpha   90.00
_cell.angle_beta   90.00
_cell.angle_gamma   90.00
#
_symmetry.space_group_name_H-M   'P 1'
#
loop_
_entity.id
_entity.type
_entity.pdbx_description
1 polymer ?
#
loop_
_entity_poly.entity_id
_entity_poly.type
_entity_poly.pdbx_seq_one_letter_code
_entity_poly.pdbx_strand_id
1 'polypeptide(L)'
;MDAFSLLAAPLAGAEAGPDPSRLISFFAQEMQLFFQHIQAAVVQYNGTGELPPSLFKSRQVKSLEKQAGGKRKKSKRKPTAFNMYMADKMKEYKEKGVKAEGEGRNPLFTKAANEWKTLSGDQKAALQAKYAPIIAAMKEEGEGVEVPGDSEGSDSDSEESEESEDEDEDEEEEAQHPLPKVNGGYADASPKKKKSKH
;
A
#
# COMPACT_ATOMS: atom_id res chain seq x y z
N MET A 1 -30.39 -14.79 -45.09
CA MET A 1 -29.67 -13.54 -45.43
C MET A 1 -29.11 -13.01 -44.12
N ASP A 2 -27.84 -13.29 -43.86
CA ASP A 2 -27.20 -13.04 -42.57
C ASP A 2 -26.65 -11.61 -42.50
N ALA A 3 -27.30 -10.77 -41.69
CA ALA A 3 -26.97 -9.36 -41.49
C ALA A 3 -25.74 -9.12 -40.59
N PHE A 4 -24.90 -10.14 -40.36
CA PHE A 4 -23.73 -10.05 -39.47
C PHE A 4 -22.36 -10.22 -40.18
N SER A 5 -22.34 -10.38 -41.50
CA SER A 5 -21.09 -10.61 -42.28
C SER A 5 -20.40 -9.35 -42.82
N LEU A 6 -20.72 -8.14 -42.33
CA LEU A 6 -20.16 -6.88 -42.84
C LEU A 6 -19.20 -6.15 -41.90
N LEU A 7 -18.67 -6.80 -40.85
CA LEU A 7 -17.65 -6.21 -39.96
C LEU A 7 -16.23 -6.76 -40.18
N ALA A 8 -15.93 -7.19 -41.40
CA ALA A 8 -14.58 -7.54 -41.83
C ALA A 8 -14.11 -6.54 -42.89
N ALA A 9 -13.39 -5.50 -42.47
CA ALA A 9 -12.59 -4.65 -43.34
C ALA A 9 -11.31 -4.19 -42.61
N PRO A 10 -10.21 -3.97 -43.35
CA PRO A 10 -8.88 -4.40 -42.94
C PRO A 10 -8.10 -3.33 -42.16
N LEU A 11 -7.47 -3.74 -41.05
CA LEU A 11 -6.41 -2.98 -40.37
C LEU A 11 -5.06 -3.19 -41.07
N ALA A 12 -4.97 -2.84 -42.35
CA ALA A 12 -3.74 -2.95 -43.11
C ALA A 12 -3.44 -1.64 -43.84
N GLY A 13 -2.46 -0.91 -43.31
CA GLY A 13 -1.71 0.12 -44.04
C GLY A 13 -1.96 1.55 -43.61
N ALA A 14 -1.10 2.08 -42.73
CA ALA A 14 -0.63 3.47 -42.77
C ALA A 14 0.49 3.69 -41.73
N GLU A 15 1.73 3.47 -42.14
CA GLU A 15 2.90 4.20 -41.64
C GLU A 15 2.74 5.67 -42.09
N ALA A 16 1.85 6.41 -41.43
CA ALA A 16 1.66 7.83 -41.62
C ALA A 16 1.85 8.48 -40.25
N GLY A 17 2.61 9.58 -40.21
CA GLY A 17 2.74 10.42 -39.03
C GLY A 17 1.38 10.81 -38.45
N PRO A 18 1.33 11.39 -37.24
CA PRO A 18 0.09 11.64 -36.51
C PRO A 18 -0.98 12.32 -37.38
N ASP A 19 -1.95 11.52 -37.85
CA ASP A 19 -3.00 11.98 -38.76
C ASP A 19 -4.07 12.71 -37.93
N PRO A 20 -4.23 14.03 -38.11
CA PRO A 20 -5.20 14.80 -37.35
C PRO A 20 -6.63 14.32 -37.56
N SER A 21 -6.93 13.67 -38.70
CA SER A 21 -8.27 13.14 -38.97
C SER A 21 -8.65 12.02 -37.99
N ARG A 22 -7.69 11.18 -37.57
CA ARG A 22 -7.90 10.10 -36.60
C ARG A 22 -8.20 10.63 -35.20
N LEU A 23 -7.53 11.73 -34.81
CA LEU A 23 -7.79 12.39 -33.53
C LEU A 23 -9.19 13.02 -33.51
N ILE A 24 -9.60 13.66 -34.62
CA ILE A 24 -10.94 14.23 -34.77
C ILE A 24 -11.99 13.11 -34.71
N SER A 25 -11.77 11.97 -35.38
CA SER A 25 -12.71 10.85 -35.33
C SER A 25 -12.82 10.24 -33.93
N PHE A 26 -11.70 10.12 -33.20
CA PHE A 26 -11.71 9.64 -31.82
C PHE A 26 -12.49 10.60 -30.91
N PHE A 27 -12.23 11.90 -31.04
CA PHE A 27 -12.95 12.92 -30.28
C PHE A 27 -14.45 12.92 -30.60
N ALA A 28 -14.83 12.80 -31.87
CA ALA A 28 -16.23 12.71 -32.27
C ALA A 28 -16.92 11.48 -31.68
N GLN A 29 -16.25 10.33 -31.69
CA GLN A 29 -16.75 9.10 -31.08
C GLN A 29 -16.92 9.24 -29.56
N GLU A 30 -15.94 9.82 -28.87
CA GLU A 30 -16.00 10.04 -27.42
C GLU A 30 -17.13 11.00 -27.04
N MET A 31 -17.31 12.08 -27.81
CA MET A 31 -18.41 13.02 -27.60
C MET A 31 -19.78 12.37 -27.79
N GLN A 32 -19.93 11.48 -28.78
CA GLN A 32 -21.17 10.73 -28.98
C GLN A 32 -21.49 9.83 -27.78
N LEU A 33 -20.50 9.10 -27.27
CA LEU A 33 -20.63 8.25 -26.08
C LEU A 33 -21.00 9.08 -24.84
N PHE A 34 -20.38 10.25 -24.68
CA PHE A 34 -20.67 11.17 -23.58
C PHE A 34 -22.14 11.65 -23.62
N PHE A 35 -22.65 12.05 -24.79
CA PHE A 35 -24.05 12.48 -24.91
C PHE A 35 -25.04 11.34 -24.68
N GLN A 36 -24.72 10.12 -25.13
CA GLN A 36 -25.55 8.95 -24.84
C GLN A 36 -25.63 8.67 -23.33
N HIS A 37 -24.52 8.80 -22.62
CA HIS A 37 -24.48 8.65 -21.16
C HIS A 37 -25.34 9.69 -20.44
N ILE A 38 -25.27 10.96 -20.85
CA ILE A 38 -26.13 12.03 -20.30
C ILE A 38 -27.61 11.73 -20.56
N GLN A 39 -27.97 11.32 -21.78
CA GLN A 39 -29.37 11.01 -22.10
C GLN A 39 -29.91 9.86 -21.25
N ALA A 40 -29.14 8.78 -21.09
CA ALA A 40 -29.51 7.67 -20.22
C ALA A 40 -29.70 8.13 -18.77
N ALA A 41 -28.83 9.01 -18.29
CA ALA A 41 -28.92 9.55 -16.94
C ALA A 41 -30.15 10.44 -16.72
N VAL A 42 -30.53 11.26 -17.71
CA VAL A 42 -31.75 12.08 -17.65
C VAL A 42 -33.00 11.18 -17.61
N VAL A 43 -33.04 10.13 -18.44
CA VAL A 43 -34.14 9.17 -18.43
C VAL A 43 -34.26 8.48 -17.07
N GLN A 44 -33.13 8.06 -16.49
CA GLN A 44 -33.12 7.46 -15.16
C GLN A 44 -33.60 8.43 -14.09
N TYR A 45 -33.09 9.67 -14.07
CA TYR A 45 -33.51 10.69 -13.11
C TYR A 45 -34.99 11.01 -13.19
N ASN A 46 -35.54 11.12 -14.41
CA ASN A 46 -36.97 11.36 -14.59
C ASN A 46 -37.84 10.20 -14.09
N GLY A 47 -37.31 8.96 -14.09
CA GLY A 47 -38.02 7.78 -13.61
C GLY A 47 -37.89 7.55 -12.10
N THR A 48 -36.69 7.72 -11.54
CA THR A 48 -36.39 7.36 -10.15
C THR A 48 -36.28 8.56 -9.21
N GLY A 49 -36.08 9.77 -9.73
CA GLY A 49 -35.71 10.95 -8.95
C GLY A 49 -34.25 10.96 -8.49
N GLU A 50 -33.46 9.96 -8.87
CA GLU A 50 -32.06 9.82 -8.46
C GLU A 50 -31.12 9.84 -9.67
N LEU A 51 -30.00 10.55 -9.54
CA LEU A 51 -28.98 10.65 -10.59
C LEU A 51 -28.08 9.41 -10.57
N PRO A 52 -27.69 8.85 -11.73
CA PRO A 52 -26.81 7.69 -11.73
C PRO A 52 -25.45 8.01 -11.12
N PRO A 53 -24.88 7.08 -10.33
CA PRO A 53 -23.59 7.27 -9.66
C PRO A 53 -22.43 7.46 -10.66
N SER A 54 -22.63 7.08 -11.92
CA SER A 54 -21.65 7.27 -13.00
C SER A 54 -21.53 8.71 -13.49
N LEU A 55 -22.53 9.58 -13.30
CA LEU A 55 -22.42 11.02 -13.59
C LEU A 55 -21.54 11.74 -12.56
N PHE A 56 -21.65 11.33 -11.30
CA PHE A 56 -20.84 11.87 -10.21
C PHE A 56 -19.59 11.04 -9.98
N LYS A 57 -18.78 10.87 -11.04
CA LYS A 57 -17.34 10.57 -10.89
C LYS A 57 -16.58 11.72 -10.21
N SER A 58 -17.20 12.44 -9.27
CA SER A 58 -16.53 13.38 -8.39
C SER A 58 -15.72 12.56 -7.39
N ARG A 59 -14.51 12.13 -7.78
CA ARG A 59 -13.33 12.10 -6.89
C ARG A 59 -13.58 11.57 -5.46
N GLN A 60 -14.46 10.59 -5.29
CA GLN A 60 -14.79 9.92 -4.03
C GLN A 60 -14.34 8.46 -4.05
N VAL A 61 -13.45 8.10 -4.97
CA VAL A 61 -12.93 6.74 -5.14
C VAL A 61 -11.78 6.39 -4.18
N LYS A 62 -11.63 7.09 -3.05
CA LYS A 62 -10.76 6.64 -1.95
C LYS A 62 -11.46 6.46 -0.60
N SER A 63 -12.76 6.76 -0.48
CA SER A 63 -13.41 6.80 0.84
C SER A 63 -14.58 5.85 1.06
N LEU A 64 -15.17 5.23 0.02
CA LEU A 64 -16.36 4.38 0.20
C LEU A 64 -16.13 2.88 -0.03
N GLU A 65 -14.99 2.47 -0.58
CA GLU A 65 -14.59 1.04 -0.62
C GLU A 65 -14.07 0.53 0.74
N LYS A 66 -14.04 1.39 1.78
CA LYS A 66 -13.73 0.99 3.15
C LYS A 66 -14.96 0.57 3.97
N GLN A 67 -16.18 0.78 3.46
CA GLN A 67 -17.42 0.42 4.18
C GLN A 67 -18.17 -0.80 3.63
N ALA A 68 -17.94 -1.21 2.38
CA ALA A 68 -18.37 -2.52 1.87
C ALA A 68 -17.28 -3.58 2.08
N GLY A 69 -16.71 -3.61 3.30
CA GLY A 69 -15.47 -4.30 3.69
C GLY A 69 -15.50 -5.82 3.55
N GLY A 70 -15.53 -6.33 2.33
CA GLY A 70 -14.90 -7.60 2.00
C GLY A 70 -13.41 -7.44 2.27
N LYS A 71 -12.97 -7.73 3.50
CA LYS A 71 -11.55 -7.83 3.85
C LYS A 71 -10.94 -8.86 2.91
N ARG A 72 -10.38 -8.41 1.78
CA ARG A 72 -9.48 -9.23 0.98
C ARG A 72 -8.43 -9.69 1.97
N LYS A 73 -8.44 -10.98 2.32
CA LYS A 73 -7.52 -11.58 3.29
C LYS A 73 -6.12 -11.32 2.75
N LYS A 74 -5.47 -10.24 3.21
CA LYS A 74 -4.06 -10.00 2.92
C LYS A 74 -3.34 -11.22 3.47
N SER A 75 -2.58 -11.92 2.63
CA SER A 75 -1.79 -13.07 3.06
C SER A 75 -0.92 -12.62 4.24
N LYS A 76 -1.13 -13.20 5.43
CA LYS A 76 -0.30 -12.88 6.59
C LYS A 76 1.14 -13.25 6.24
N ARG A 77 2.09 -12.33 6.46
CA ARG A 77 3.52 -12.60 6.24
C ARG A 77 3.98 -13.69 7.20
N LYS A 78 4.92 -14.52 6.75
CA LYS A 78 5.52 -15.56 7.61
C LYS A 78 6.28 -14.88 8.76
N PRO A 79 6.12 -15.34 10.01
CA PRO A 79 6.87 -14.78 11.12
C PRO A 79 8.36 -15.03 10.93
N THR A 80 9.17 -14.02 11.24
CA THR A 80 10.64 -14.12 11.23
C THR A 80 11.13 -14.77 12.53
N ALA A 81 12.39 -15.24 12.55
CA ALA A 81 13.01 -15.76 13.77
C ALA A 81 13.03 -14.72 14.91
N PHE A 82 13.18 -13.44 14.56
CA PHE A 82 13.06 -12.31 15.49
C PHE A 82 11.67 -12.26 16.13
N ASN A 83 10.59 -12.35 15.33
CA ASN A 83 9.22 -12.32 15.87
C ASN A 83 8.95 -13.47 16.86
N MET A 84 9.50 -14.66 16.58
CA MET A 84 9.41 -15.81 17.49
C MET A 84 10.17 -15.58 18.79
N TYR A 85 11.40 -15.07 18.70
CA TYR A 85 12.20 -14.71 19.88
C TYR A 85 11.51 -13.66 20.75
N MET A 86 10.95 -12.63 20.13
CA MET A 86 10.22 -11.58 20.85
C MET A 86 8.99 -12.15 21.57
N ALA A 87 8.26 -13.08 20.95
CA ALA A 87 7.13 -13.75 21.59
C ALA A 87 7.56 -14.56 22.84
N ASP A 88 8.64 -15.34 22.74
CA ASP A 88 9.19 -16.12 23.85
C ASP A 88 9.65 -15.22 25.00
N LYS A 89 10.40 -14.15 24.69
CA LYS A 89 10.87 -13.20 25.71
C LYS A 89 9.75 -12.43 26.39
N MET A 90 8.75 -12.00 25.62
CA MET A 90 7.57 -11.36 26.20
C MET A 90 6.80 -12.31 27.13
N LYS A 91 6.76 -13.62 26.82
CA LYS A 91 6.18 -14.63 27.70
C LYS A 91 7.01 -14.82 28.97
N GLU A 92 8.34 -14.94 28.85
CA GLU A 92 9.25 -15.03 30.00
C GLU A 92 9.12 -13.83 30.95
N TYR A 93 9.03 -12.61 30.43
CA TYR A 93 8.89 -11.42 31.28
C TYR A 93 7.53 -11.34 31.97
N LYS A 94 6.45 -11.78 31.29
CA LYS A 94 5.12 -11.87 31.88
C LYS A 94 5.09 -12.91 33.01
N GLU A 95 5.72 -14.06 32.82
CA GLU A 95 5.83 -15.12 33.83
C GLU A 95 6.68 -14.71 35.03
N LYS A 96 7.76 -13.94 34.80
CA LYS A 96 8.59 -13.34 35.86
C LYS A 96 7.89 -12.21 36.61
N GLY A 97 6.67 -11.85 36.23
CA GLY A 97 5.92 -10.75 36.85
C GLY A 97 6.57 -9.38 36.63
N VAL A 98 7.44 -9.25 35.62
CA VAL A 98 8.08 -7.97 35.28
C VAL A 98 7.00 -7.08 34.67
N LYS A 99 6.36 -6.27 35.51
CA LYS A 99 5.45 -5.23 35.05
C LYS A 99 6.25 -4.14 34.37
N ALA A 100 5.72 -3.70 33.25
CA ALA A 100 6.20 -2.58 32.47
C ALA A 100 6.05 -1.25 33.24
N GLU A 101 6.93 -0.95 34.20
CA GLU A 101 7.08 0.42 34.71
C GLU A 101 7.99 1.22 33.77
N GLY A 102 7.39 1.86 32.77
CA GLY A 102 8.07 2.77 31.86
C GLY A 102 7.10 3.50 30.96
N GLU A 103 7.33 4.79 30.72
CA GLU A 103 6.56 5.62 29.79
C GLU A 103 6.88 5.19 28.34
N GLY A 104 6.12 4.25 27.80
CA GLY A 104 6.24 3.80 26.41
C GLY A 104 5.16 2.79 26.03
N ARG A 105 4.86 2.67 24.72
CA ARG A 105 3.78 1.82 24.20
C ARG A 105 3.97 0.34 24.55
N ASN A 106 5.20 -0.13 24.77
CA ASN A 106 5.51 -1.45 25.35
C ASN A 106 7.00 -1.54 25.80
N PRO A 107 7.37 -1.21 27.05
CA PRO A 107 8.78 -1.18 27.47
C PRO A 107 9.42 -2.58 27.57
N LEU A 108 8.61 -3.65 27.65
CA LEU A 108 9.12 -5.03 27.61
C LEU A 108 9.64 -5.39 26.21
N PHE A 109 8.98 -4.88 25.17
CA PHE A 109 9.44 -5.06 23.79
C PHE A 109 10.80 -4.39 23.58
N THR A 110 10.97 -3.15 24.04
CA THR A 110 12.26 -2.45 23.93
C THR A 110 13.39 -3.21 24.63
N LYS A 111 13.14 -3.78 25.81
CA LYS A 111 14.12 -4.62 26.52
C LYS A 111 14.49 -5.87 25.71
N ALA A 112 13.51 -6.60 25.21
CA ALA A 112 13.75 -7.78 24.39
C ALA A 112 14.48 -7.45 23.07
N ALA A 113 14.14 -6.32 22.44
CA ALA A 113 14.78 -5.85 21.21
C ALA A 113 16.25 -5.50 21.45
N ASN A 114 16.56 -4.85 22.58
CA ASN A 114 17.93 -4.56 22.98
C ASN A 114 18.70 -5.85 23.28
N GLU A 115 18.10 -6.81 23.99
CA GLU A 115 18.71 -8.13 24.20
C GLU A 115 19.04 -8.79 22.86
N TRP A 116 18.10 -8.80 21.90
CA TRP A 116 18.34 -9.36 20.57
C TRP A 116 19.51 -8.67 19.85
N LYS A 117 19.61 -7.33 19.89
CA LYS A 117 20.73 -6.60 19.29
C LYS A 117 22.07 -7.02 19.89
N THR A 118 22.13 -7.24 21.21
CA THR A 118 23.35 -7.67 21.93
C THR A 118 23.75 -9.13 21.74
N LEU A 119 22.85 -10.00 21.24
CA LEU A 119 23.20 -11.40 20.95
C LEU A 119 24.24 -11.47 19.82
N SER A 120 25.23 -12.33 19.98
CA SER A 120 26.24 -12.57 18.94
C SER A 120 25.62 -13.22 17.70
N GLY A 121 26.32 -13.13 16.56
CA GLY A 121 25.88 -13.76 15.31
C GLY A 121 25.62 -15.27 15.48
N ASP A 122 26.49 -15.96 16.22
CA ASP A 122 26.34 -17.40 16.49
C ASP A 122 25.09 -17.72 17.30
N GLN A 123 24.75 -16.89 18.29
CA GLN A 123 23.54 -17.07 19.10
C GLN A 123 22.28 -16.80 18.28
N LYS A 124 22.29 -15.77 17.43
CA LYS A 124 21.19 -15.49 16.49
C LYS A 124 21.00 -16.64 15.50
N ALA A 125 22.09 -17.20 14.97
CA ALA A 125 22.05 -18.36 14.07
C ALA A 125 21.49 -19.61 14.77
N ALA A 126 21.92 -19.89 16.02
CA ALA A 126 21.38 -20.99 16.81
C ALA A 126 19.88 -20.82 17.10
N LEU A 127 19.43 -19.60 17.40
CA LEU A 127 18.00 -19.30 17.58
C LEU A 127 17.23 -19.43 16.27
N GLN A 128 17.79 -18.97 15.15
CA GLN A 128 17.18 -19.16 13.84
C GLN A 128 17.03 -20.64 13.48
N ALA A 129 18.04 -21.47 13.77
CA ALA A 129 17.95 -22.92 13.60
C ALA A 129 16.88 -23.55 14.51
N LYS A 130 16.74 -23.07 15.75
CA LYS A 130 15.69 -23.51 16.69
C LYS A 130 14.28 -23.14 16.21
N TYR A 131 14.10 -21.94 15.64
CA TYR A 131 12.79 -21.45 15.20
C TYR A 131 12.42 -21.87 13.78
N ALA A 132 13.39 -22.23 12.94
CA ALA A 132 13.13 -22.72 11.58
C ALA A 132 12.08 -23.85 11.50
N PRO A 133 12.13 -24.92 12.31
CA PRO A 133 11.09 -25.97 12.27
C PRO A 133 9.72 -25.46 12.73
N ILE A 134 9.67 -24.53 13.69
CA ILE A 134 8.42 -23.97 14.21
C ILE A 134 7.77 -23.06 13.16
N ILE A 135 8.57 -22.24 12.48
CA ILE A 135 8.12 -21.39 11.38
C ILE A 135 7.63 -22.24 10.20
N ALA A 136 8.32 -23.36 9.91
CA ALA A 136 7.89 -24.32 8.90
C ALA A 136 6.55 -24.98 9.27
N ALA A 137 6.38 -25.42 10.52
CA ALA A 137 5.12 -26.00 11.00
C ALA A 137 3.95 -24.99 10.96
N MET A 138 4.18 -23.74 11.40
CA MET A 138 3.16 -22.67 11.31
C MET A 138 2.77 -22.35 9.86
N LYS A 139 3.70 -22.50 8.91
CA LYS A 139 3.40 -22.30 7.50
C LYS A 139 2.44 -23.38 6.99
N GLU A 140 2.63 -24.63 7.37
CA GLU A 140 1.74 -25.73 6.95
C GLU A 140 0.35 -25.62 7.60
N GLU A 141 0.27 -25.26 8.88
CA GLU A 141 -1.02 -25.11 9.57
C GLU A 141 -1.81 -23.87 9.09
N GLY A 142 -1.11 -22.80 8.68
CA GLY A 142 -1.73 -21.56 8.20
C GLY A 142 -2.31 -21.63 6.78
N GLU A 143 -2.01 -22.69 6.02
CA GLU A 143 -2.48 -22.87 4.64
C GLU A 143 -3.75 -23.75 4.54
N GLY A 144 -4.20 -24.37 5.65
CA GLY A 144 -5.24 -25.40 5.62
C GLY A 144 -6.51 -25.19 6.46
N VAL A 145 -6.57 -24.20 7.35
CA VAL A 145 -7.76 -24.00 8.20
C VAL A 145 -8.49 -22.71 7.83
N GLU A 146 -9.51 -22.84 6.97
CA GLU A 146 -10.58 -21.85 6.88
C GLU A 146 -11.38 -21.87 8.20
N VAL A 147 -10.85 -21.19 9.22
CA VAL A 147 -11.58 -20.96 10.47
C VAL A 147 -12.78 -20.06 10.13
N PRO A 148 -14.04 -20.53 10.29
CA PRO A 148 -15.21 -19.67 10.16
C PRO A 148 -15.12 -18.57 11.22
N GLY A 149 -15.25 -17.33 10.77
CA GLY A 149 -14.91 -16.15 11.54
C GLY A 149 -15.71 -16.01 12.82
N ASP A 150 -14.99 -16.01 13.94
CA ASP A 150 -15.36 -15.31 15.16
C ASP A 150 -14.13 -14.49 15.57
N SER A 151 -14.11 -13.24 15.13
CA SER A 151 -13.03 -12.29 15.43
C SER A 151 -13.68 -11.02 15.93
N GLU A 152 -14.00 -11.02 17.22
CA GLU A 152 -14.28 -9.80 17.97
C GLU A 152 -13.10 -8.83 17.79
N GLY A 153 -13.46 -7.60 17.40
CA GLY A 153 -12.52 -6.57 17.01
C GLY A 153 -11.69 -6.06 18.17
N SER A 154 -10.37 -6.20 18.05
CA SER A 154 -9.42 -5.35 18.76
C SER A 154 -8.77 -4.44 17.71
N ASP A 155 -9.41 -3.28 17.51
CA ASP A 155 -8.89 -2.15 16.74
C ASP A 155 -7.67 -1.58 17.49
N SER A 156 -6.49 -2.14 17.24
CA SER A 156 -5.23 -1.52 17.62
C SER A 156 -4.65 -0.84 16.39
N ASP A 157 -5.09 0.41 16.23
CA ASP A 157 -4.57 1.39 15.28
C ASP A 157 -3.08 1.64 15.60
N SER A 158 -2.20 0.93 14.89
CA SER A 158 -0.76 1.09 14.97
C SER A 158 -0.32 1.80 13.71
N GLU A 159 -0.34 3.13 13.77
CA GLU A 159 0.26 4.01 12.77
C GLU A 159 1.70 3.56 12.50
N GLU A 160 1.99 3.37 11.21
CA GLU A 160 3.30 2.98 10.71
C GLU A 160 4.32 4.08 11.01
N SER A 161 5.31 3.73 11.82
CA SER A 161 6.56 4.46 11.91
C SER A 161 7.43 4.02 10.74
N GLU A 162 7.51 4.84 9.71
CA GLU A 162 8.55 4.77 8.68
C GLU A 162 9.90 5.02 9.38
N GLU A 163 10.55 3.94 9.82
CA GLU A 163 11.92 3.98 10.32
C GLU A 163 12.84 3.78 9.11
N SER A 164 13.55 4.86 8.77
CA SER A 164 14.54 4.93 7.70
C SER A 164 15.63 3.89 7.91
N GLU A 165 15.91 3.12 6.87
CA GLU A 165 17.15 2.35 6.73
C GLU A 165 18.31 3.35 6.66
N ASP A 166 18.96 3.60 7.81
CA ASP A 166 20.30 4.17 7.87
C ASP A 166 21.27 3.02 7.54
N GLU A 167 21.84 3.10 6.34
CA GLU A 167 22.98 2.32 5.89
C GLU A 167 24.21 2.77 6.68
N ASP A 168 24.56 2.05 7.74
CA ASP A 168 25.89 2.11 8.35
C ASP A 168 26.89 1.42 7.40
N GLU A 169 27.33 2.15 6.38
CA GLU A 169 28.62 1.94 5.71
C GLU A 169 29.72 2.50 6.62
N ASP A 170 30.34 1.64 7.42
CA ASP A 170 31.58 1.97 8.14
C ASP A 170 32.81 1.61 7.30
N GLU A 171 33.44 2.69 6.85
CA GLU A 171 34.80 3.00 6.38
C GLU A 171 35.91 1.92 6.47
N GLU A 172 36.76 1.85 5.43
CA GLU A 172 38.15 2.34 5.53
C GLU A 172 38.87 2.55 4.17
N GLU A 173 39.75 3.57 4.17
CA GLU A 173 40.82 3.95 3.22
C GLU A 173 40.55 4.93 2.04
N GLU A 174 40.51 6.22 2.42
CA GLU A 174 41.49 7.26 2.06
C GLU A 174 42.09 7.30 0.62
N ALA A 175 41.52 8.13 -0.26
CA ALA A 175 42.28 8.84 -1.29
C ALA A 175 41.65 10.20 -1.65
N GLN A 176 42.50 11.22 -1.65
CA GLN A 176 42.20 12.66 -1.64
C GLN A 176 41.81 13.27 -3.01
N HIS A 177 40.74 14.09 -3.00
CA HIS A 177 40.47 15.34 -3.77
C HIS A 177 40.28 15.34 -5.32
N PRO A 178 39.68 16.40 -5.94
CA PRO A 178 38.32 16.96 -5.74
C PRO A 178 37.57 17.21 -7.08
N LEU A 179 36.22 17.13 -7.08
CA LEU A 179 35.39 17.49 -8.24
C LEU A 179 34.55 18.78 -8.00
N PRO A 180 34.26 19.54 -9.06
CA PRO A 180 33.91 20.97 -8.98
C PRO A 180 32.48 21.26 -8.52
N LYS A 181 32.35 22.36 -7.76
CA LYS A 181 31.10 23.01 -7.38
C LYS A 181 30.31 23.45 -8.63
N VAL A 182 29.10 22.90 -8.81
CA VAL A 182 28.07 23.52 -9.66
C VAL A 182 26.94 24.01 -8.77
N ASN A 183 26.91 25.33 -8.58
CA ASN A 183 25.80 26.06 -8.00
C ASN A 183 24.55 25.91 -8.88
N GLY A 184 23.48 25.36 -8.33
CA GLY A 184 22.16 25.31 -8.95
C GLY A 184 21.09 25.79 -7.98
N GLY A 185 21.02 27.09 -7.76
CA GLY A 185 19.94 27.70 -6.99
C GLY A 185 18.63 27.68 -7.78
N TYR A 186 17.58 27.14 -7.18
CA TYR A 186 16.20 27.42 -7.58
C TYR A 186 15.48 28.14 -6.45
N ALA A 187 15.24 29.43 -6.69
CA ALA A 187 14.34 30.31 -5.93
C ALA A 187 12.95 29.65 -5.83
N ASP A 188 12.42 29.45 -4.63
CA ASP A 188 11.62 30.42 -3.86
C ASP A 188 10.51 31.11 -4.67
N ALA A 189 9.29 30.57 -4.56
CA ALA A 189 8.06 31.29 -4.85
C ALA A 189 6.87 30.64 -4.12
N SER A 190 6.72 30.93 -2.82
CA SER A 190 5.49 30.69 -2.06
C SER A 190 4.50 31.87 -2.19
N PRO A 191 3.30 31.71 -2.78
CA PRO A 191 2.29 32.77 -2.75
C PRO A 191 1.46 32.73 -1.45
N LYS A 192 1.63 33.75 -0.61
CA LYS A 192 0.79 34.02 0.57
C LYS A 192 -0.65 34.37 0.16
N LYS A 193 -1.63 33.55 0.56
CA LYS A 193 -3.06 33.89 0.46
C LYS A 193 -3.46 34.88 1.56
N LYS A 194 -3.97 36.05 1.15
CA LYS A 194 -4.64 37.04 2.00
C LYS A 194 -5.95 36.46 2.54
N LYS A 195 -6.17 36.54 3.86
CA LYS A 195 -7.49 36.37 4.49
C LYS A 195 -8.28 37.68 4.28
N SER A 196 -9.43 37.61 3.60
CA SER A 196 -10.45 38.66 3.66
C SER A 196 -11.34 38.39 4.87
N LYS A 197 -11.47 39.40 5.74
CA LYS A 197 -12.43 39.45 6.83
C LYS A 197 -13.73 39.98 6.22
N HIS A 198 -14.81 39.21 6.27
CA HIS A 198 -16.16 39.75 6.27
C HIS A 198 -17.01 38.91 7.22
#